data_AF-A0A840J328-F1
#
_entry.id   AF-A0A840J328-F1
#
_cell.length_a   1.000
_cell.length_b   1.000
_cell.length_c   1.000
_cell.angle_alpha   90.00
_cell.angle_beta   90.00
_cell.angle_gamma   90.00
#
_symmetry.space_group_name_H-M   'P 1'
#
loop_
_entity.id
_entity.type
_entity.pdbx_description
1 polymer ?
#
loop_
_entity_poly.entity_id
_entity_poly.type
_entity_poly.pdbx_seq_one_letter_code
_entity_poly.pdbx_strand_id
1 'polypeptide(L)'
;MPDRQPVPLGGGGQAMADEPPEVVLRARAGGSASGGADPYGPGTRPGGVIRPPGQRRAAEPAAPAWGRRRVLLLNATFEPLTAVPMRRAVVLVMCGKAEVVHGDPAGVQLHAAKVSLPVPSVIRLSTYVRVPYRAKVPLTRAGLMHRDRYRCAYCGGRAETIDHVVPRSRGGPHSWTNCVACCAKCNHRKADRMLSEIGWRLRVVPRAPHGPHWRLLAHSKEADPLWQPYLGSAA
;
A
#
# COMPACT_ATOMS: atom_id res chain seq x y z
N MET A 1 -17.48 51.17 22.01
CA MET A 1 -18.21 49.89 22.09
C MET A 1 -17.35 48.81 21.43
N PRO A 2 -16.47 48.11 22.16
CA PRO A 2 -15.73 46.97 21.63
C PRO A 2 -16.49 45.65 21.82
N ASP A 3 -16.45 44.83 20.79
CA ASP A 3 -17.20 43.57 20.62
C ASP A 3 -16.61 42.43 21.46
N ARG A 4 -17.49 41.67 22.12
CA ARG A 4 -17.18 40.56 23.03
C ARG A 4 -16.78 39.31 22.24
N GLN A 5 -15.60 38.77 22.52
CA GLN A 5 -15.27 37.38 22.18
C GLN A 5 -15.96 36.40 23.15
N PRO A 6 -16.44 35.23 22.67
CA PRO A 6 -16.91 34.17 23.57
C PRO A 6 -15.76 33.26 24.03
N VAL A 7 -15.81 32.89 25.31
CA VAL A 7 -14.91 31.98 26.02
C VAL A 7 -15.40 30.53 25.84
N PRO A 8 -14.55 29.54 25.52
CA PRO A 8 -14.96 28.14 25.59
C PRO A 8 -14.77 27.58 27.00
N LEU A 9 -15.87 27.07 27.56
CA LEU A 9 -15.92 26.33 28.81
C LEU A 9 -15.29 24.94 28.64
N GLY A 10 -14.43 24.57 29.57
CA GLY A 10 -13.86 23.23 29.68
C GLY A 10 -14.90 22.18 30.09
N GLY A 11 -14.74 20.98 29.53
CA GLY A 11 -15.42 19.76 29.97
C GLY A 11 -14.43 18.62 29.93
N GLY A 12 -14.01 18.16 31.11
CA GLY A 12 -13.15 16.99 31.27
C GLY A 12 -13.88 15.72 30.87
N GLY A 13 -13.19 14.85 30.13
CA GLY A 13 -13.63 13.51 29.79
C GLY A 13 -12.41 12.58 29.82
N GLN A 14 -12.45 11.62 30.74
CA GLN A 14 -11.40 10.65 31.01
C GLN A 14 -11.01 9.87 29.74
N ALA A 15 -9.69 9.77 29.51
CA ALA A 15 -9.12 8.90 28.50
C ALA A 15 -9.21 7.44 28.98
N MET A 16 -10.24 6.70 28.55
CA MET A 16 -10.19 5.25 28.54
C MET A 16 -9.38 4.82 27.31
N ALA A 17 -8.21 4.24 27.58
CA ALA A 17 -7.41 3.57 26.58
C ALA A 17 -8.12 2.27 26.19
N ASP A 18 -8.93 2.31 25.12
CA ASP A 18 -9.43 1.09 24.49
C ASP A 18 -8.32 0.49 23.64
N GLU A 19 -7.84 -0.66 24.11
CA GLU A 19 -6.90 -1.53 23.43
C GLU A 19 -7.52 -1.96 22.08
N PRO A 20 -6.80 -1.85 20.94
CA PRO A 20 -7.38 -2.17 19.65
C PRO A 20 -7.75 -3.66 19.61
N PRO A 21 -8.98 -4.03 19.17
CA PRO A 21 -9.38 -5.42 19.14
C PRO A 21 -8.44 -6.21 18.24
N GLU A 22 -8.01 -7.37 18.73
CA GLU A 22 -7.20 -8.31 17.98
C GLU A 22 -8.04 -8.89 16.83
N VAL A 23 -7.95 -8.26 15.67
CA VAL A 23 -8.70 -8.65 14.47
C VAL A 23 -8.03 -9.87 13.84
N VAL A 24 -8.49 -11.06 14.23
CA VAL A 24 -8.14 -12.34 13.61
C VAL A 24 -8.97 -12.53 12.35
N LEU A 25 -8.39 -12.21 11.18
CA LEU A 25 -9.07 -12.34 9.88
C LEU A 25 -8.90 -13.76 9.33
N ARG A 26 -10.03 -14.47 9.17
CA ARG A 26 -10.08 -15.75 8.48
C ARG A 26 -10.90 -15.60 7.20
N ALA A 27 -10.33 -16.01 6.06
CA ALA A 27 -11.08 -16.17 4.82
C ALA A 27 -11.56 -17.63 4.75
N ARG A 28 -12.86 -17.83 4.53
CA ARG A 28 -13.39 -19.12 4.08
C ARG A 28 -14.12 -18.90 2.76
N ALA A 29 -13.89 -19.80 1.81
CA ALA A 29 -14.75 -19.95 0.65
C ALA A 29 -16.13 -20.44 1.14
N GLY A 30 -17.20 -19.83 0.67
CA GLY A 30 -18.56 -20.19 1.05
C GLY A 30 -18.86 -21.63 0.66
N GLY A 31 -19.11 -22.47 1.66
CA GLY A 31 -19.60 -23.84 1.50
C GLY A 31 -20.69 -24.07 2.55
N SER A 32 -21.84 -24.54 2.08
CA SER A 32 -23.10 -24.77 2.80
C SER A 32 -22.99 -25.75 3.97
N ALA A 33 -23.83 -25.53 4.98
CA ALA A 33 -23.88 -26.23 6.25
C ALA A 33 -24.67 -27.56 6.22
N SER A 34 -24.19 -28.52 7.01
CA SER A 34 -24.93 -29.61 7.70
C SER A 34 -23.91 -30.22 8.68
N GLY A 35 -24.12 -30.50 9.96
CA GLY A 35 -25.27 -30.74 10.83
C GLY A 35 -24.84 -31.87 11.80
N GLY A 36 -25.12 -31.74 13.11
CA GLY A 36 -24.89 -32.77 14.15
C GLY A 36 -23.83 -32.35 15.20
N ALA A 37 -24.18 -31.84 16.38
CA ALA A 37 -24.81 -32.46 17.56
C ALA A 37 -23.81 -33.20 18.48
N ASP A 38 -23.41 -32.53 19.57
CA ASP A 38 -22.89 -33.13 20.82
C ASP A 38 -24.04 -33.83 21.58
N PRO A 39 -23.78 -34.84 22.45
CA PRO A 39 -23.67 -34.55 23.90
C PRO A 39 -22.80 -35.52 24.78
N TYR A 40 -22.24 -34.95 25.88
CA TYR A 40 -21.87 -35.53 27.22
C TYR A 40 -20.86 -36.70 27.29
N GLY A 41 -19.74 -36.66 28.06
CA GLY A 41 -19.62 -36.40 29.51
C GLY A 41 -18.16 -36.57 30.01
N PRO A 42 -17.89 -36.53 31.34
CA PRO A 42 -16.73 -35.86 31.93
C PRO A 42 -15.55 -36.78 32.29
N GLY A 43 -14.34 -36.21 32.45
CA GLY A 43 -13.30 -36.89 33.22
C GLY A 43 -11.86 -36.46 32.95
N THR A 44 -11.24 -35.92 33.99
CA THR A 44 -9.81 -36.09 34.35
C THR A 44 -8.75 -35.34 33.54
N ARG A 45 -8.15 -34.32 34.18
CA ARG A 45 -6.82 -33.81 33.85
C ARG A 45 -5.77 -34.84 34.28
N PRO A 46 -4.78 -35.13 33.43
CA PRO A 46 -3.43 -35.25 33.97
C PRO A 46 -2.38 -34.56 33.10
N GLY A 47 -1.37 -34.01 33.79
CA GLY A 47 0.01 -34.03 33.33
C GLY A 47 0.41 -33.08 32.21
N GLY A 48 1.31 -32.15 32.51
CA GLY A 48 2.04 -31.41 31.50
C GLY A 48 2.73 -32.37 30.53
N VAL A 49 2.31 -32.33 29.26
CA VAL A 49 2.95 -33.10 28.19
C VAL A 49 4.26 -32.40 27.84
N ILE A 50 5.37 -33.00 28.26
CA ILE A 50 6.71 -32.67 27.74
C ILE A 50 6.66 -32.96 26.23
N ARG A 51 6.72 -31.90 25.41
CA ARG A 51 6.65 -32.00 23.94
C ARG A 51 7.93 -32.66 23.41
N PRO A 52 7.83 -33.74 22.61
CA PRO A 52 9.00 -34.34 21.99
C PRO A 52 9.61 -33.38 20.93
N PRO A 53 10.94 -33.34 20.79
CA PRO A 53 11.60 -32.53 19.78
C PRO A 53 11.36 -33.17 18.40
N GLY A 54 10.63 -32.47 17.54
CA GLY A 54 10.34 -32.96 16.18
C GLY A 54 9.03 -32.47 15.56
N GLN A 55 8.11 -31.90 16.34
CA GLN A 55 6.92 -31.26 15.78
C GLN A 55 7.28 -29.87 15.26
N ARG A 56 7.73 -29.80 13.98
CA ARG A 56 7.63 -28.56 13.20
C ARG A 56 6.17 -28.12 13.29
N ARG A 57 5.91 -26.90 13.78
CA ARG A 57 4.59 -26.27 13.64
C ARG A 57 4.15 -26.49 12.20
N ALA A 58 2.96 -27.05 11.98
CA ALA A 58 2.32 -27.00 10.68
C ALA A 58 2.47 -25.55 10.19
N ALA A 59 3.05 -25.36 9.01
CA ALA A 59 3.27 -24.04 8.45
C ALA A 59 1.95 -23.27 8.56
N GLU A 60 1.96 -22.13 9.25
CA GLU A 60 0.81 -21.24 9.26
C GLU A 60 0.35 -21.06 7.81
N PRO A 61 -0.97 -21.19 7.52
CA PRO A 61 -1.45 -21.02 6.17
C PRO A 61 -0.95 -19.67 5.68
N ALA A 62 -0.23 -19.69 4.55
CA ALA A 62 0.36 -18.50 3.96
C ALA A 62 -0.67 -17.36 4.02
N ALA A 63 -0.27 -16.21 4.59
CA ALA A 63 -1.16 -15.08 4.79
C ALA A 63 -2.03 -14.87 3.53
N PRO A 64 -3.36 -14.83 3.68
CA PRO A 64 -4.23 -14.95 2.53
C PRO A 64 -3.93 -13.83 1.53
N ALA A 65 -3.95 -14.16 0.24
CA ALA A 65 -3.40 -13.34 -0.84
C ALA A 65 -3.92 -11.88 -0.86
N TRP A 66 -5.09 -11.63 -0.27
CA TRP A 66 -5.66 -10.29 -0.11
C TRP A 66 -4.87 -9.37 0.83
N GLY A 67 -4.08 -9.90 1.78
CA GLY A 67 -3.30 -9.08 2.72
C GLY A 67 -2.22 -8.22 2.04
N ARG A 68 -1.75 -8.64 0.86
CA ARG A 68 -0.78 -7.90 0.02
C ARG A 68 -1.43 -6.91 -0.93
N ARG A 69 -2.76 -6.98 -1.10
CA ARG A 69 -3.49 -6.09 -2.00
C ARG A 69 -3.56 -4.69 -1.43
N ARG A 70 -3.54 -3.72 -2.33
CA ARG A 70 -3.80 -2.32 -2.02
C ARG A 70 -5.24 -2.00 -2.37
N VAL A 71 -5.75 -0.95 -1.72
CA VAL A 71 -7.11 -0.43 -1.91
C VAL A 71 -6.99 1.05 -2.23
N LEU A 72 -7.70 1.51 -3.26
CA LEU A 72 -7.71 2.93 -3.62
C LEU A 72 -8.55 3.71 -2.62
N LEU A 73 -7.96 4.73 -2.02
CA LEU A 73 -8.64 5.67 -1.13
C LEU A 73 -9.00 6.93 -1.90
N LEU A 74 -10.29 7.21 -1.96
CA LEU A 74 -10.86 8.42 -2.55
C LEU A 74 -11.22 9.43 -1.47
N ASN A 75 -11.21 10.70 -1.85
CA ASN A 75 -11.80 11.79 -1.10
C ASN A 75 -13.33 11.70 -1.14
N ALA A 76 -14.03 12.44 -0.28
CA ALA A 76 -15.50 12.51 -0.30
C ALA A 76 -16.06 12.93 -1.68
N THR A 77 -15.27 13.68 -2.46
CA THR A 77 -15.53 14.14 -3.84
C THR A 77 -15.15 13.13 -4.94
N PHE A 78 -14.82 11.89 -4.60
CA PHE A 78 -14.32 10.84 -5.51
C PHE A 78 -12.95 11.09 -6.17
N GLU A 79 -12.25 12.16 -5.77
CA GLU A 79 -10.88 12.40 -6.20
C GLU A 79 -9.94 11.37 -5.53
N PRO A 80 -9.03 10.70 -6.27
CA PRO A 80 -8.17 9.69 -5.66
C PRO A 80 -7.05 10.33 -4.83
N LEU A 81 -6.87 9.84 -3.60
CA LEU A 81 -5.91 10.36 -2.65
C LEU A 81 -4.63 9.52 -2.58
N THR A 82 -4.79 8.23 -2.31
CA THR A 82 -3.67 7.29 -2.11
C THR A 82 -4.11 5.84 -2.27
N ALA A 83 -3.16 4.91 -2.35
CA ALA A 83 -3.42 3.47 -2.28
C ALA A 83 -2.96 2.93 -0.91
N VAL A 84 -3.91 2.53 -0.06
CA VAL A 84 -3.65 2.04 1.30
C VAL A 84 -3.54 0.51 1.34
N PRO A 85 -2.81 -0.08 2.30
CA PRO A 85 -2.85 -1.53 2.54
C PRO A 85 -4.25 -2.01 2.92
N MET A 86 -4.62 -3.23 2.53
CA MET A 86 -5.93 -3.83 2.82
C MET A 86 -6.32 -3.73 4.31
N ARG A 87 -5.41 -4.09 5.23
CA ARG A 87 -5.67 -3.99 6.68
C ARG A 87 -6.10 -2.59 7.11
N ARG A 88 -5.47 -1.54 6.54
CA ARG A 88 -5.82 -0.15 6.86
C ARG A 88 -7.17 0.24 6.26
N ALA A 89 -7.47 -0.21 5.04
CA ALA A 89 -8.78 0.03 4.42
C ALA A 89 -9.92 -0.56 5.26
N VAL A 90 -9.76 -1.81 5.72
CA VAL A 90 -10.76 -2.49 6.58
C VAL A 90 -10.98 -1.71 7.87
N VAL A 91 -9.91 -1.27 8.54
CA VAL A 91 -10.03 -0.45 9.76
C VAL A 91 -10.78 0.86 9.50
N LEU A 92 -10.49 1.56 8.40
CA LEU A 92 -11.19 2.81 8.06
C LEU A 92 -12.69 2.58 7.86
N VAL A 93 -13.07 1.48 7.20
CA VAL A 93 -14.47 1.13 6.98
C VAL A 93 -15.17 0.72 8.28
N MET A 94 -14.55 -0.15 9.08
CA MET A 94 -15.12 -0.61 10.34
C MET A 94 -15.30 0.52 11.37
N CYS A 95 -14.40 1.52 11.37
CA CYS A 95 -14.54 2.70 12.21
C CYS A 95 -15.52 3.75 11.66
N GLY A 96 -16.24 3.47 10.56
CA GLY A 96 -17.18 4.41 9.95
C GLY A 96 -16.54 5.66 9.34
N LYS A 97 -15.22 5.63 9.08
CA LYS A 97 -14.48 6.76 8.47
C LYS A 97 -14.46 6.71 6.95
N ALA A 98 -14.77 5.55 6.38
CA ALA A 98 -14.80 5.33 4.95
C ALA A 98 -15.90 4.34 4.57
N GLU A 99 -16.37 4.45 3.32
CA GLU A 99 -17.37 3.59 2.72
C GLU A 99 -16.76 2.81 1.56
N VAL A 100 -17.22 1.58 1.33
CA VAL A 100 -16.80 0.77 0.19
C VAL A 100 -17.55 1.25 -1.05
N VAL A 101 -16.82 1.73 -2.05
CA VAL A 101 -17.38 2.12 -3.35
C VAL A 101 -17.39 0.93 -4.30
N HIS A 102 -16.28 0.19 -4.34
CA HIS A 102 -16.15 -1.02 -5.14
C HIS A 102 -15.58 -2.15 -4.29
N GLY A 103 -16.29 -3.27 -4.23
CA GLY A 103 -15.82 -4.52 -3.64
C GLY A 103 -15.06 -5.38 -4.66
N ASP A 104 -14.48 -6.47 -4.17
CA ASP A 104 -13.82 -7.48 -5.01
C ASP A 104 -14.83 -8.11 -6.00
N PRO A 105 -14.53 -8.14 -7.31
CA PRO A 105 -15.42 -8.73 -8.33
C PRO A 105 -15.79 -10.20 -8.08
N ALA A 106 -14.93 -10.96 -7.39
CA ALA A 106 -15.18 -12.35 -7.04
C ALA A 106 -16.12 -12.52 -5.83
N GLY A 107 -16.64 -11.43 -5.26
CA GLY A 107 -17.61 -11.46 -4.16
C GLY A 107 -17.03 -11.93 -2.83
N VAL A 108 -15.71 -11.92 -2.68
CA VAL A 108 -15.04 -12.36 -1.45
C VAL A 108 -15.39 -11.44 -0.29
N GLN A 109 -15.75 -12.04 0.84
CA GLN A 109 -16.09 -11.31 2.06
C GLN A 109 -15.08 -11.58 3.18
N LEU A 110 -14.79 -10.53 3.94
CA LEU A 110 -14.08 -10.57 5.21
C LEU A 110 -15.09 -10.77 6.32
N HIS A 111 -14.73 -11.61 7.29
CA HIS A 111 -15.57 -11.88 8.44
C HIS A 111 -14.82 -11.56 9.73
N ALA A 112 -15.55 -10.96 10.67
CA ALA A 112 -15.23 -10.84 12.08
C ALA A 112 -16.37 -11.49 12.89
N ALA A 113 -16.19 -11.62 14.21
CA ALA A 113 -17.13 -12.33 15.08
C ALA A 113 -18.60 -11.86 14.94
N LYS A 114 -18.83 -10.58 14.60
CA LYS A 114 -20.17 -9.97 14.48
C LYS A 114 -20.40 -9.25 13.15
N VAL A 115 -19.43 -9.23 12.24
CA VAL A 115 -19.45 -8.34 11.06
C VAL A 115 -18.98 -9.09 9.83
N SER A 116 -19.66 -8.88 8.70
CA SER A 116 -19.21 -9.29 7.38
C SER A 116 -19.02 -8.05 6.52
N LEU A 117 -17.89 -7.97 5.81
CA LEU A 117 -17.52 -6.83 4.98
C LEU A 117 -17.03 -7.34 3.63
N PRO A 118 -17.53 -6.84 2.47
CA PRO A 118 -16.93 -7.17 1.18
C PRO A 118 -15.46 -6.73 1.16
N VAL A 119 -14.58 -7.54 0.58
CA VAL A 119 -13.17 -7.16 0.40
C VAL A 119 -13.13 -5.87 -0.44
N PRO A 120 -12.66 -4.73 0.08
CA PRO A 120 -12.73 -3.48 -0.66
C PRO A 120 -11.61 -3.39 -1.72
N SER A 121 -11.96 -2.95 -2.92
CA SER A 121 -10.99 -2.52 -3.94
C SER A 121 -10.85 -0.99 -3.98
N VAL A 122 -11.96 -0.29 -3.78
CA VAL A 122 -12.02 1.18 -3.72
C VAL A 122 -12.86 1.61 -2.53
N ILE A 123 -12.33 2.50 -1.70
CA ILE A 123 -13.02 3.11 -0.57
C ILE A 123 -13.03 4.63 -0.69
N ARG A 124 -14.05 5.27 -0.12
CA ARG A 124 -14.21 6.73 -0.09
C ARG A 124 -14.28 7.22 1.35
N LEU A 125 -13.55 8.28 1.69
CA LEU A 125 -13.68 8.92 3.00
C LEU A 125 -15.07 9.53 3.18
N SER A 126 -15.65 9.37 4.38
CA SER A 126 -16.94 9.97 4.73
C SER A 126 -16.85 11.50 4.89
N THR A 127 -15.65 12.03 5.14
CA THR A 127 -15.40 13.47 5.25
C THR A 127 -14.40 13.95 4.22
N TYR A 128 -14.60 15.18 3.76
CA TYR A 128 -13.69 15.81 2.81
C TYR A 128 -12.35 16.15 3.48
N VAL A 129 -11.25 15.73 2.86
CA VAL A 129 -9.90 16.08 3.28
C VAL A 129 -9.25 16.96 2.22
N ARG A 130 -8.89 18.19 2.60
CA ARG A 130 -8.12 19.08 1.74
C ARG A 130 -6.67 18.61 1.71
N VAL A 131 -6.25 17.99 0.61
CA VAL A 131 -4.84 17.66 0.39
C VAL A 131 -4.12 18.88 -0.15
N PRO A 132 -3.15 19.47 0.57
CA PRO A 132 -2.38 20.58 0.04
C PRO A 132 -1.67 20.11 -1.23
N TYR A 133 -1.84 20.88 -2.31
CA TYR A 133 -1.28 20.58 -3.62
C TYR A 133 0.25 20.48 -3.52
N ARG A 134 0.79 19.26 -3.49
CA ARG A 134 2.23 19.03 -3.55
C ARG A 134 2.66 18.98 -5.01
N ALA A 135 2.99 20.15 -5.54
CA ALA A 135 3.42 20.37 -6.93
C ALA A 135 4.57 19.46 -7.39
N LYS A 136 5.41 18.94 -6.47
CA LYS A 136 6.56 18.08 -6.81
C LYS A 136 6.34 16.65 -6.37
N VAL A 137 6.37 15.70 -7.31
CA VAL A 137 6.39 14.26 -7.01
C VAL A 137 7.73 13.93 -6.34
N PRO A 138 7.74 13.40 -5.10
CA PRO A 138 8.99 13.03 -4.45
C PRO A 138 9.67 11.90 -5.21
N LEU A 139 10.99 11.98 -5.36
CA LEU A 139 11.78 10.93 -5.98
C LEU A 139 11.87 9.74 -5.02
N THR A 140 11.25 8.62 -5.39
CA THR A 140 11.35 7.35 -4.65
C THR A 140 11.92 6.28 -5.57
N ARG A 141 12.61 5.28 -5.00
CA ARG A 141 13.14 4.15 -5.79
C ARG A 141 12.04 3.44 -6.57
N ALA A 142 10.90 3.17 -5.93
CA ALA A 142 9.78 2.51 -6.59
C ALA A 142 9.23 3.35 -7.75
N GLY A 143 9.06 4.66 -7.55
CA GLY A 143 8.60 5.57 -8.60
C GLY A 143 9.58 5.70 -9.76
N LEU A 144 10.88 5.74 -9.49
CA LEU A 144 11.91 5.79 -10.53
C LEU A 144 11.93 4.50 -11.35
N MET A 145 11.89 3.35 -10.69
CA MET A 145 11.84 2.05 -11.34
C MET A 145 10.58 1.89 -12.21
N HIS A 146 9.44 2.37 -11.72
CA HIS A 146 8.19 2.36 -12.46
C HIS A 146 8.25 3.29 -13.69
N ARG A 147 8.76 4.52 -13.53
CA ARG A 147 8.97 5.49 -14.63
C ARG A 147 9.76 4.86 -15.78
N ASP A 148 10.86 4.20 -15.43
CA ASP A 148 11.78 3.60 -16.41
C ASP A 148 11.34 2.18 -16.82
N ARG A 149 10.13 1.75 -16.49
CA ARG A 149 9.55 0.44 -16.82
C ARG A 149 10.44 -0.74 -16.43
N TYR A 150 11.18 -0.60 -15.32
CA TYR A 150 12.18 -1.56 -14.86
C TYR A 150 13.22 -1.91 -15.95
N ARG A 151 13.53 -0.97 -16.85
CA ARG A 151 14.56 -1.11 -17.89
C ARG A 151 15.77 -0.25 -17.58
N CYS A 152 16.95 -0.78 -17.87
CA CYS A 152 18.22 -0.09 -17.71
C CYS A 152 18.34 1.02 -18.75
N ALA A 153 18.56 2.26 -18.31
CA ALA A 153 18.71 3.42 -19.18
C ALA A 153 19.90 3.34 -20.15
N TYR A 154 20.88 2.47 -19.85
CA TYR A 154 22.11 2.31 -20.63
C TYR A 154 22.04 1.15 -21.62
N CYS A 155 21.72 -0.07 -21.18
CA CYS A 155 21.70 -1.25 -22.04
C CYS A 155 20.30 -1.72 -22.46
N GLY A 156 19.23 -1.20 -21.85
CA GLY A 156 17.85 -1.65 -22.09
C GLY A 156 17.46 -2.96 -21.39
N GLY A 157 18.40 -3.63 -20.70
CA GLY A 157 18.13 -4.84 -19.91
C GLY A 157 17.27 -4.59 -18.65
N ARG A 158 17.07 -5.59 -17.81
CA ARG A 158 16.33 -5.44 -16.54
C ARG A 158 17.08 -4.50 -15.58
N ALA A 159 16.39 -3.52 -15.01
CA ALA A 159 16.94 -2.64 -13.99
C ALA A 159 16.69 -3.18 -12.57
N GLU A 160 17.69 -2.95 -11.72
CA GLU A 160 17.75 -3.44 -10.34
C GLU A 160 18.21 -2.34 -9.39
N THR A 161 19.03 -1.41 -9.87
CA THR A 161 19.62 -0.31 -9.11
C THR A 161 19.26 1.04 -9.69
N ILE A 162 19.51 2.10 -8.91
CA ILE A 162 19.42 3.48 -9.35
C ILE A 162 20.84 3.99 -9.58
N ASP A 163 21.04 4.73 -10.66
CA ASP A 163 22.28 5.45 -10.90
C ASP A 163 22.00 6.94 -11.15
N HIS A 164 23.01 7.77 -10.86
CA HIS A 164 23.01 9.20 -11.14
C HIS A 164 23.81 9.44 -12.42
N VAL A 165 23.15 9.94 -13.46
CA VAL A 165 23.74 10.25 -14.78
C VAL A 165 25.00 11.10 -14.62
N VAL A 166 24.89 12.18 -13.83
CA VAL A 166 26.01 12.90 -13.25
C VAL A 166 26.25 12.33 -11.85
N PRO A 167 27.40 11.69 -11.58
CA PRO A 167 27.72 11.11 -10.28
C PRO A 167 27.67 12.13 -9.14
N ARG A 168 27.30 11.70 -7.92
CA ARG A 168 27.27 12.59 -6.75
C ARG A 168 28.64 13.18 -6.41
N SER A 169 29.71 12.42 -6.60
CA SER A 169 31.10 12.89 -6.42
C SER A 169 31.46 14.05 -7.35
N ARG A 170 30.71 14.24 -8.44
CA ARG A 170 30.86 15.33 -9.40
C ARG A 170 29.76 16.38 -9.29
N GLY A 171 29.09 16.47 -8.14
CA GLY A 171 28.04 17.46 -7.87
C GLY A 171 26.67 17.13 -8.45
N GLY A 172 26.46 15.90 -8.93
CA GLY A 172 25.17 15.49 -9.50
C GLY A 172 24.03 15.48 -8.47
N PRO A 173 22.88 16.14 -8.73
CA PRO A 173 21.78 16.20 -7.78
C PRO A 173 21.00 14.87 -7.70
N HIS A 174 20.36 14.59 -6.57
CA HIS A 174 19.40 13.49 -6.47
C HIS A 174 18.01 13.95 -6.90
N SER A 175 17.75 13.91 -8.21
CA SER A 175 16.55 14.47 -8.83
C SER A 175 16.05 13.58 -9.97
N TRP A 176 14.78 13.74 -10.37
CA TRP A 176 14.21 12.97 -11.48
C TRP A 176 14.96 13.15 -12.80
N THR A 177 15.59 14.30 -13.02
CA THR A 177 16.33 14.60 -14.24
C THR A 177 17.74 14.02 -14.26
N ASN A 178 18.26 13.59 -13.10
CA ASN A 178 19.61 13.01 -12.98
C ASN A 178 19.59 11.52 -12.58
N CYS A 179 18.54 11.03 -11.94
CA CYS A 179 18.44 9.64 -11.54
C CYS A 179 17.76 8.79 -12.63
N VAL A 180 18.31 7.60 -12.86
CA VAL A 180 17.81 6.60 -13.82
C VAL A 180 17.87 5.20 -13.24
N ALA A 181 16.97 4.33 -13.69
CA ALA A 181 17.05 2.90 -13.42
C ALA A 181 18.16 2.25 -14.27
N CYS A 182 18.98 1.41 -13.65
CA CYS A 182 20.08 0.70 -14.30
C CYS A 182 20.23 -0.73 -13.77
N CYS A 183 20.95 -1.58 -14.52
CA CYS A 183 21.36 -2.90 -14.03
C CYS A 183 22.69 -2.82 -13.28
N ALA A 184 22.97 -3.77 -12.39
CA ALA A 184 24.20 -3.79 -11.60
C ALA A 184 25.48 -3.75 -12.46
N LYS A 185 25.51 -4.49 -13.58
CA LYS A 185 26.65 -4.51 -14.52
C LYS A 185 26.95 -3.13 -15.10
N CYS A 186 25.93 -2.41 -15.56
CA CYS A 186 26.12 -1.06 -16.11
C CYS A 186 26.46 -0.07 -15.00
N ASN A 187 25.84 -0.19 -13.83
CA ASN A 187 26.11 0.66 -12.68
C ASN A 187 27.58 0.58 -12.26
N HIS A 188 28.11 -0.64 -12.08
CA HIS A 188 29.53 -0.87 -11.75
C HIS A 188 30.47 -0.39 -12.86
N ARG A 189 30.12 -0.64 -14.13
CA ARG A 189 30.95 -0.18 -15.26
C ARG A 189 30.94 1.35 -15.38
N LYS A 190 29.87 2.05 -15.02
CA LYS A 190 29.88 3.52 -15.02
C LYS A 190 30.64 4.06 -13.81
N ALA A 191 30.35 3.56 -12.62
CA ALA A 191 30.90 4.07 -11.36
C ALA A 191 30.72 5.61 -11.25
N ASP A 192 31.80 6.33 -10.96
CA ASP A 192 31.88 7.78 -10.81
C ASP A 192 32.27 8.52 -12.10
N ARG A 193 32.20 7.84 -13.25
CA ARG A 193 32.48 8.42 -14.56
C ARG A 193 31.25 9.12 -15.14
N MET A 194 31.51 10.20 -15.87
CA MET A 194 30.52 10.84 -16.73
C MET A 194 30.28 10.01 -17.99
N LEU A 195 29.09 10.12 -18.56
CA LEU A 195 28.77 9.38 -19.79
C LEU A 195 29.68 9.75 -20.96
N SER A 196 30.12 11.01 -21.02
CA SER A 196 31.09 11.50 -22.02
C SER A 196 32.44 10.77 -21.95
N GLU A 197 32.92 10.46 -20.74
CA GLU A 197 34.23 9.81 -20.53
C GLU A 197 34.25 8.35 -21.00
N ILE A 198 33.10 7.68 -20.97
CA ILE A 198 32.95 6.28 -21.39
C ILE A 198 32.28 6.15 -22.77
N GLY A 199 32.03 7.28 -23.45
CA GLY A 199 31.37 7.32 -24.77
C GLY A 199 29.92 6.82 -24.76
N TRP A 200 29.25 6.87 -23.60
CA TRP A 200 27.86 6.42 -23.49
C TRP A 200 26.88 7.53 -23.80
N ARG A 201 25.70 7.12 -24.25
CA ARG A 201 24.54 8.00 -24.40
C ARG A 201 23.35 7.36 -23.69
N LEU A 202 22.50 8.20 -23.11
CA LEU A 202 21.24 7.74 -22.54
C LEU A 202 20.28 7.34 -23.65
N ARG A 203 19.57 6.23 -23.44
CA ARG A 203 18.48 5.81 -24.33
C ARG A 203 17.20 6.61 -24.12
N VAL A 204 17.04 7.22 -22.95
CA VAL A 204 15.84 7.96 -22.53
C VAL A 204 16.28 9.24 -21.83
N VAL A 205 15.58 10.35 -22.09
CA VAL A 205 15.80 11.61 -21.37
C VAL A 205 15.08 11.53 -20.02
N PRO A 206 15.80 11.57 -18.88
CA PRO A 206 15.17 11.48 -17.56
C PRO A 206 14.35 12.74 -17.32
N ARG A 207 13.05 12.57 -17.13
CA ARG A 207 12.13 13.67 -16.78
C ARG A 207 11.38 13.33 -15.50
N ALA A 208 10.90 14.37 -14.82
CA ALA A 208 9.95 14.17 -13.74
C ALA A 208 8.63 13.65 -14.33
N PRO A 209 8.01 12.65 -13.70
CA PRO A 209 6.68 12.24 -14.09
C PRO A 209 5.69 13.38 -13.80
N HIS A 210 4.72 13.54 -14.69
CA HIS A 210 3.64 14.50 -14.56
C HIS A 210 2.34 13.78 -14.18
N GLY A 211 1.36 14.54 -13.69
CA GLY A 211 0.03 14.04 -13.38
C GLY A 211 -0.24 13.90 -11.88
N PRO A 212 -1.47 14.21 -11.44
CA PRO A 212 -1.85 14.21 -10.03
C PRO A 212 -1.73 12.83 -9.37
N HIS A 213 -1.89 11.77 -10.17
CA HIS A 213 -2.04 10.39 -9.69
C HIS A 213 -0.83 9.50 -9.92
N TRP A 214 0.28 10.01 -10.47
CA TRP A 214 1.48 9.22 -10.73
C TRP A 214 2.00 8.50 -9.47
N ARG A 215 1.87 9.13 -8.30
CA ARG A 215 2.26 8.54 -7.00
C ARG A 215 1.48 7.25 -6.68
N LEU A 216 0.25 7.14 -7.16
CA LEU A 216 -0.62 5.98 -6.95
C LEU A 216 -0.15 4.80 -7.80
N LEU A 217 0.21 5.08 -9.05
CA LEU A 217 0.63 4.10 -10.05
C LEU A 217 2.02 3.53 -9.74
N ALA A 218 2.95 4.35 -9.25
CA ALA A 218 4.32 3.96 -8.90
C ALA A 218 4.42 2.76 -7.93
N HIS A 219 3.42 2.58 -7.07
CA HIS A 219 3.38 1.52 -6.06
C HIS A 219 2.37 0.41 -6.37
N SER A 220 1.68 0.50 -7.51
CA SER A 220 0.63 -0.45 -7.91
C SER A 220 1.04 -1.15 -9.20
N LYS A 221 1.80 -2.24 -9.08
CA LYS A 221 2.08 -3.14 -10.21
C LYS A 221 0.83 -3.88 -10.70
N GLU A 222 -0.16 -3.98 -9.81
CA GLU A 222 -1.43 -4.69 -9.97
C GLU A 222 -2.53 -3.73 -9.53
N ALA A 223 -2.65 -2.59 -10.22
CA ALA A 223 -3.82 -1.74 -10.02
C ALA A 223 -5.04 -2.51 -10.50
N ASP A 224 -6.01 -2.69 -9.61
CA ASP A 224 -7.28 -3.32 -9.95
C ASP A 224 -7.93 -2.52 -11.10
N PRO A 225 -8.45 -3.17 -12.16
CA PRO A 225 -9.17 -2.50 -13.24
C PRO A 225 -10.23 -1.50 -12.75
N LEU A 226 -10.85 -1.76 -11.59
CA LEU A 226 -11.83 -0.89 -10.95
C LEU A 226 -11.29 0.50 -10.57
N TRP A 227 -9.97 0.70 -10.57
CA TRP A 227 -9.35 1.99 -10.24
C TRP A 227 -9.33 2.94 -11.44
N GLN A 228 -9.39 2.41 -12.67
CA GLN A 228 -9.22 3.21 -13.89
C GLN A 228 -10.14 4.44 -13.98
N PRO A 229 -11.44 4.36 -13.63
CA PRO A 229 -12.34 5.51 -13.71
C PRO A 229 -11.90 6.71 -12.86
N TYR A 230 -11.17 6.46 -11.77
CA TYR A 230 -10.77 7.49 -10.81
C TYR A 230 -9.38 8.05 -11.10
N LEU A 231 -8.50 7.28 -11.73
CA LEU A 231 -7.10 7.65 -11.92
C LEU A 231 -6.90 8.64 -13.09
N GLY A 232 -7.93 8.90 -13.89
CA GLY A 232 -7.81 9.67 -15.12
C GLY A 232 -7.01 8.91 -16.17
N SER A 233 -7.19 9.24 -17.46
CA SER A 233 -6.39 8.61 -18.52
C SER A 233 -4.91 8.89 -18.26
N ALA A 234 -4.10 7.83 -18.15
CA ALA A 234 -2.65 7.95 -18.09
C ALA A 234 -2.14 8.39 -19.48
N ALA A 235 -2.15 9.70 -19.73
CA ALA A 235 -1.53 10.33 -20.90
C ALA A 235 -0.02 10.51 -20.68
#